data_AF-A0A1B6NP12-F1
#
_entry.id   AF-A0A1B6NP12-F1
#
_cell.length_a   1.000
_cell.length_b   1.000
_cell.length_c   1.000
_cell.angle_alpha   90.00
_cell.angle_beta   90.00
_cell.angle_gamma   90.00
#
_symmetry.space_group_name_H-M   'P 1'
#
loop_
_entity.id
_entity.type
_entity.pdbx_description
1 polymer ?
#
loop_
_entity_poly.entity_id
_entity_poly.type
_entity_poly.pdbx_seq_one_letter_code
_entity_poly.pdbx_strand_id
1 'polypeptide(L)'
;MFKGYTAGYNRYLNETPLEEQDQSCAGQPWVTEIDSVDLLTYSLGVALLPGAANFLGPMFIAAPEGESYLPTPAESSSVVASSLKISPTVGLPDRNPQEMGSNGWGLGSDKTTNGKGMVLGNPHFPHTGNLRFWNFHAQVPGHLNVTGSSLTGLPGAVNIGFNEDVAWTHTFSTAEHFVVYQLTLDEDDASGLTHVVDGSKRTIYEKNLQIDVAVGGGQTIKLNKTAYYTNYGPMIEVPGNFDWNTDNAFAIKDANLPNFDIVDHWLAMNMATSMDEFKQAFKDYDWGYF
;
A
#
# COMPACT_ATOMS: atom_id res chain seq x y z
N MET A 1 -13.44 9.72 10.62
CA MET A 1 -12.73 8.56 11.19
C MET A 1 -11.23 8.85 11.39
N PHE A 2 -10.46 9.12 10.33
CA PHE A 2 -9.02 9.41 10.39
C PHE A 2 -8.58 10.38 11.50
N LYS A 3 -9.17 11.60 11.55
CA LYS A 3 -8.83 12.60 12.58
C LYS A 3 -8.99 12.09 14.02
N GLY A 4 -10.01 11.27 14.28
CA GLY A 4 -10.24 10.70 15.61
C GLY A 4 -9.21 9.62 15.94
N TYR A 5 -8.85 8.78 14.97
CA TYR A 5 -7.85 7.74 15.14
C TYR A 5 -6.47 8.33 15.43
N THR A 6 -6.03 9.33 14.64
CA THR A 6 -4.73 9.98 14.82
C THR A 6 -4.67 10.76 16.12
N ALA A 7 -5.75 11.44 16.52
CA ALA A 7 -5.84 12.07 17.84
C ALA A 7 -5.70 11.04 18.98
N GLY A 8 -6.29 9.85 18.86
CA GLY A 8 -6.14 8.77 19.84
C GLY A 8 -4.70 8.24 19.91
N TYR A 9 -4.05 8.04 18.76
CA TYR A 9 -2.66 7.63 18.69
C TYR A 9 -1.72 8.67 19.31
N ASN A 10 -1.84 9.95 18.92
CA ASN A 10 -1.02 11.04 19.44
C ASN A 10 -1.25 11.23 20.95
N ARG A 11 -2.49 11.06 21.41
CA ARG A 11 -2.82 11.08 22.83
C ARG A 11 -2.09 9.99 23.61
N TYR A 12 -2.06 8.75 23.10
CA TYR A 12 -1.30 7.66 23.71
C TYR A 12 0.19 8.02 23.80
N LEU A 13 0.79 8.51 22.71
CA LEU A 13 2.20 8.92 22.72
C LEU A 13 2.52 10.03 23.73
N ASN A 14 1.61 11.01 23.88
CA ASN A 14 1.84 12.18 24.73
C ASN A 14 1.50 11.95 26.21
N GLU A 15 0.49 11.12 26.51
CA GLU A 15 -0.02 10.93 27.87
C GLU A 15 0.52 9.66 28.55
N THR A 16 0.97 8.65 27.79
CA THR A 16 1.51 7.42 28.36
C THR A 16 3.00 7.59 28.71
N PRO A 17 3.41 7.37 29.97
CA PRO A 17 4.81 7.43 30.39
C PRO A 17 5.71 6.50 29.54
N LEU A 18 6.96 6.90 29.28
CA LEU A 18 7.86 6.15 28.40
C LEU A 18 8.12 4.73 28.90
N GLU A 19 8.13 4.52 30.21
CA GLU A 19 8.26 3.20 30.85
C GLU A 19 7.04 2.28 30.65
N GLU A 20 5.88 2.85 30.30
CA GLU A 20 4.64 2.12 29.99
C GLU A 20 4.42 1.93 28.48
N GLN A 21 5.21 2.61 27.65
CA GLN A 21 5.23 2.39 26.19
C GLN A 21 5.99 1.10 25.84
N ASP A 22 5.92 0.67 24.58
CA ASP A 22 6.69 -0.49 24.11
C ASP A 22 8.20 -0.20 24.20
N GLN A 23 8.88 -0.90 25.11
CA GLN A 23 10.30 -0.67 25.40
C GLN A 23 11.23 -0.99 24.21
N SER A 24 10.75 -1.66 23.17
CA SER A 24 11.52 -1.84 21.93
C SER A 24 11.69 -0.55 21.13
N CYS A 25 10.83 0.45 21.35
CA CYS A 25 10.83 1.70 20.56
C CYS A 25 10.53 2.98 21.35
N ALA A 26 10.19 2.89 22.64
CA ALA A 26 9.88 4.06 23.46
C ALA A 26 11.01 5.12 23.38
N GLY A 27 10.61 6.36 23.10
CA GLY A 27 11.52 7.51 23.00
C GLY A 27 12.42 7.53 21.76
N GLN A 28 12.25 6.61 20.81
CA GLN A 28 12.99 6.66 19.56
C GLN A 28 12.52 7.82 18.67
N PRO A 29 13.42 8.45 17.89
CA PRO A 29 13.11 9.66 17.12
C PRO A 29 12.09 9.47 15.99
N TRP A 30 11.80 8.22 15.61
CA TRP A 30 10.80 7.86 14.60
C TRP A 30 9.43 7.52 15.20
N VAL A 31 9.32 7.45 16.54
CA VAL A 31 8.03 7.34 17.23
C VAL A 31 7.53 8.76 17.47
N THR A 32 6.78 9.28 16.50
CA THR A 32 6.28 10.66 16.52
C THR A 32 4.77 10.68 16.35
N GLU A 33 4.17 11.82 16.67
CA GLU A 33 2.79 12.09 16.26
C GLU A 33 2.61 11.93 14.75
N ILE A 34 1.39 11.53 14.36
CA ILE A 34 0.96 11.39 12.97
C ILE A 34 -0.28 12.23 12.72
N ASP A 35 -0.53 12.56 11.45
CA ASP A 35 -1.77 13.22 11.02
C ASP A 35 -2.66 12.33 10.14
N SER A 36 -3.79 12.88 9.69
CA SER A 36 -4.74 12.13 8.86
C SER A 36 -4.22 11.79 7.47
N VAL A 37 -3.29 12.58 6.94
CA VAL A 37 -2.64 12.33 5.65
C VAL A 37 -1.68 11.17 5.78
N ASP A 38 -0.92 11.07 6.87
CA ASP A 38 -0.06 9.91 7.14
C ASP A 38 -0.87 8.61 7.16
N LEU A 39 -1.98 8.62 7.91
CA LEU A 39 -2.83 7.44 8.06
C LEU A 39 -3.57 7.07 6.77
N LEU A 40 -4.00 8.06 5.98
CA LEU A 40 -4.57 7.83 4.65
C LEU A 40 -3.51 7.27 3.69
N THR A 41 -2.30 7.83 3.69
CA THR A 41 -1.18 7.36 2.88
C THR A 41 -0.86 5.89 3.19
N TYR A 42 -0.82 5.54 4.48
CA TYR A 42 -0.69 4.14 4.90
C TYR A 42 -1.81 3.26 4.37
N SER A 43 -3.07 3.69 4.51
CA SER A 43 -4.25 2.93 4.08
C SER A 43 -4.25 2.69 2.56
N LEU A 44 -3.87 3.69 1.76
CA LEU A 44 -3.70 3.56 0.31
C LEU A 44 -2.51 2.66 -0.04
N GLY A 45 -1.42 2.72 0.74
CA GLY A 45 -0.29 1.81 0.59
C GLY A 45 -0.68 0.34 0.81
N VAL A 46 -1.54 0.06 1.80
CA VAL A 46 -2.11 -1.27 2.00
C VAL A 46 -2.88 -1.72 0.76
N ALA A 47 -3.72 -0.86 0.17
CA ALA A 47 -4.49 -1.19 -1.04
C ALA A 47 -3.62 -1.61 -2.25
N LEU A 48 -2.36 -1.17 -2.30
CA LEU A 48 -1.42 -1.46 -3.40
C LEU A 48 -0.60 -2.75 -3.20
N LEU A 49 -0.72 -3.45 -2.06
CA LEU A 49 0.04 -4.69 -1.80
C LEU A 49 -0.19 -5.80 -2.84
N PRO A 50 -1.39 -6.03 -3.41
CA PRO A 50 -1.55 -7.04 -4.45
C PRO A 50 -1.01 -6.60 -5.83
N GLY A 51 -0.50 -5.37 -5.96
CA GLY A 51 -0.04 -4.83 -7.24
C GLY A 51 1.27 -4.06 -7.14
N ALA A 52 1.22 -2.76 -7.41
CA ALA A 52 2.38 -1.90 -7.63
C ALA A 52 3.34 -1.82 -6.43
N ALA A 53 2.89 -2.08 -5.20
CA ALA A 53 3.78 -2.09 -4.03
C ALA A 53 4.86 -3.19 -4.12
N ASN A 54 4.66 -4.23 -4.93
CA ASN A 54 5.68 -5.26 -5.18
C ASN A 54 6.80 -4.77 -6.12
N PHE A 55 6.63 -3.62 -6.77
CA PHE A 55 7.56 -3.09 -7.78
C PHE A 55 8.35 -1.88 -7.28
N LEU A 56 8.43 -1.62 -5.97
CA LEU A 56 9.17 -0.47 -5.43
C LEU A 56 10.68 -0.47 -5.80
N GLY A 57 11.32 -1.64 -5.79
CA GLY A 57 12.71 -1.80 -6.26
C GLY A 57 12.85 -1.47 -7.75
N PRO A 58 12.05 -2.10 -8.64
CA PRO A 58 11.99 -1.75 -10.06
C PRO A 58 11.71 -0.27 -10.35
N MET A 59 10.80 0.37 -9.61
CA MET A 59 10.54 1.81 -9.72
C MET A 59 11.73 2.65 -9.27
N PHE A 60 12.46 2.21 -8.25
CA PHE A 60 13.61 2.93 -7.73
C PHE A 60 14.76 2.98 -8.75
N ILE A 61 15.03 1.87 -9.45
CA ILE A 61 16.13 1.80 -10.40
C ILE A 61 15.77 2.27 -11.82
N ALA A 62 14.49 2.47 -12.13
CA ALA A 62 14.07 2.94 -13.44
C ALA A 62 14.70 4.29 -13.80
N ALA A 63 15.44 4.32 -14.91
CA ALA A 63 15.97 5.54 -15.51
C ALA A 63 16.16 5.36 -17.03
N PRO A 64 16.13 6.45 -17.82
CA PRO A 64 16.50 6.39 -19.23
C PRO A 64 17.91 5.83 -19.46
N GLU A 65 18.14 5.26 -20.64
CA GLU A 65 19.44 4.70 -21.00
C GLU A 65 20.56 5.74 -20.87
N GLY A 66 21.63 5.37 -20.14
CA GLY A 66 22.78 6.24 -19.90
C GLY A 66 22.62 7.18 -18.69
N GLU A 67 21.43 7.32 -18.13
CA GLU A 67 21.18 8.08 -16.91
C GLU A 67 21.39 7.23 -15.65
N SER A 68 21.95 7.85 -14.61
CA SER A 68 22.16 7.17 -13.33
C SER A 68 20.87 7.15 -12.51
N TYR A 69 20.43 5.96 -12.09
CA TYR A 69 19.31 5.84 -11.15
C TYR A 69 19.68 6.21 -9.71
N LEU A 70 20.97 6.33 -9.39
CA LEU A 70 21.44 6.53 -8.03
C LEU A 70 21.06 7.92 -7.50
N PRO A 71 20.54 8.02 -6.25
CA PRO A 71 20.32 9.30 -5.61
C PRO A 71 21.62 10.10 -5.49
N THR A 72 21.50 11.42 -5.60
CA THR A 72 22.62 12.36 -5.47
C THR A 72 22.47 13.24 -4.23
N PRO A 73 23.55 13.70 -3.60
CA PRO A 73 23.43 14.60 -2.45
C PRO A 73 22.86 15.95 -2.87
N ALA A 74 21.89 16.46 -2.10
CA ALA A 74 21.32 17.78 -2.35
C ALA A 74 22.33 18.91 -2.13
N GLU A 75 23.31 18.69 -1.25
CA GLU A 75 24.39 19.63 -0.96
C GLU A 75 25.76 18.98 -1.23
N SER A 76 26.62 19.72 -1.93
CA SER A 76 27.90 19.28 -2.49
C SER A 76 29.02 19.04 -1.47
N SER A 77 28.77 19.19 -0.17
CA SER A 77 29.80 19.26 0.88
C SER A 77 29.76 18.17 1.95
N SER A 78 28.86 17.16 1.88
CA SER A 78 28.87 16.08 2.87
C SER A 78 29.89 14.98 2.50
N VAL A 79 30.99 14.91 3.26
CA VAL A 79 31.98 13.82 3.20
C VAL A 79 31.36 12.42 3.43
N VAL A 80 30.16 12.41 4.02
CA VAL A 80 29.38 11.21 4.32
C VAL A 80 28.68 10.66 3.07
N ALA A 81 28.17 11.53 2.19
CA ALA A 81 27.50 11.09 0.98
C ALA A 81 28.41 10.34 -0.01
N SER A 82 29.68 10.73 -0.12
CA SER A 82 30.66 10.05 -0.98
C SER A 82 31.03 8.64 -0.51
N SER A 83 30.57 8.23 0.68
CA SER A 83 30.80 6.91 1.26
C SER A 83 29.61 5.95 1.15
N LEU A 84 28.43 6.44 0.73
CA LEU A 84 27.23 5.61 0.62
C LEU A 84 27.36 4.66 -0.58
N LYS A 85 27.43 3.36 -0.28
CA LYS A 85 27.39 2.31 -1.29
C LYS A 85 25.94 1.87 -1.47
N ILE A 86 25.30 2.37 -2.53
CA ILE A 86 23.95 1.99 -2.92
C ILE A 86 24.08 0.99 -4.06
N SER A 87 23.67 -0.26 -3.83
CA SER A 87 23.73 -1.34 -4.81
C SER A 87 22.46 -2.19 -4.68
N PRO A 88 21.31 -1.69 -5.16
CA PRO A 88 20.04 -2.38 -5.01
C PRO A 88 20.08 -3.68 -5.81
N THR A 89 19.58 -4.76 -5.21
CA THR A 89 19.28 -5.99 -5.95
C THR A 89 17.82 -5.93 -6.34
N VAL A 90 17.57 -5.84 -7.65
CA VAL A 90 16.22 -5.76 -8.21
C VAL A 90 16.00 -6.97 -9.10
N GLY A 91 14.91 -7.67 -8.87
CA GLY A 91 14.44 -8.76 -9.70
C GLY A 91 12.96 -8.60 -10.00
N LEU A 92 12.43 -9.50 -10.82
CA LEU A 92 10.99 -9.65 -10.95
C LEU A 92 10.39 -9.95 -9.57
N PRO A 93 9.26 -9.34 -9.21
CA PRO A 93 8.56 -9.73 -7.99
C PRO A 93 8.23 -11.21 -8.00
N ASP A 94 8.30 -11.83 -6.83
CA ASP A 94 7.87 -13.21 -6.66
C ASP A 94 6.40 -13.33 -7.03
N ARG A 95 6.07 -14.42 -7.73
CA ARG A 95 4.66 -14.79 -7.88
C ARG A 95 4.11 -15.13 -6.51
N ASN A 96 2.84 -14.80 -6.26
CA ASN A 96 2.16 -15.23 -5.04
C ASN A 96 2.41 -16.73 -4.82
N PRO A 97 3.08 -17.11 -3.71
CA PRO A 97 3.32 -18.50 -3.40
C PRO A 97 2.00 -19.25 -3.37
N GLN A 98 1.93 -20.45 -3.96
CA GLN A 98 0.69 -21.24 -3.94
C GLN A 98 0.22 -21.61 -2.52
N GLU A 99 1.14 -21.55 -1.56
CA GLU A 99 0.88 -21.83 -0.15
C GLU A 99 0.51 -20.58 0.66
N MET A 100 0.63 -19.38 0.07
CA MET A 100 0.06 -18.17 0.65
C MET A 100 -1.44 -18.17 0.38
N GLY A 101 -2.21 -17.96 1.44
CA GLY A 101 -3.65 -18.06 1.35
C GLY A 101 -4.34 -17.46 2.54
N SER A 102 -5.62 -17.72 2.59
CA SER A 102 -6.50 -17.53 3.73
C SER A 102 -7.66 -18.47 3.47
N ASN A 103 -8.27 -19.00 4.53
CA ASN A 103 -9.48 -19.81 4.38
C ASN A 103 -10.69 -18.97 4.79
N GLY A 104 -11.75 -19.03 3.99
CA GLY A 104 -13.02 -18.37 4.28
C GLY A 104 -14.18 -19.26 3.86
N TRP A 105 -15.04 -19.66 4.81
CA TRP A 105 -16.24 -20.47 4.51
C TRP A 105 -17.51 -19.73 4.90
N GLY A 106 -18.53 -19.79 4.06
CA GLY A 106 -19.90 -19.37 4.36
C GLY A 106 -20.85 -20.56 4.26
N LEU A 107 -21.50 -20.89 5.38
CA LEU A 107 -22.49 -21.97 5.44
C LEU A 107 -23.89 -21.39 5.48
N GLY A 108 -24.74 -21.83 4.55
CA GLY A 108 -26.15 -21.51 4.55
C GLY A 108 -26.90 -22.18 5.69
N SER A 109 -28.12 -21.71 5.97
CA SER A 109 -29.01 -22.27 6.99
C SER A 109 -29.34 -23.74 6.78
N ASP A 110 -29.27 -24.25 5.55
CA ASP A 110 -29.47 -25.66 5.20
C ASP A 110 -28.29 -26.57 5.61
N LYS A 111 -27.16 -25.97 6.00
CA LYS A 111 -25.94 -26.65 6.46
C LYS A 111 -25.70 -26.51 7.96
N THR A 112 -26.58 -25.83 8.71
CA THR A 112 -26.41 -25.56 10.14
C THR A 112 -27.62 -26.03 10.95
N THR A 113 -27.37 -26.66 12.11
CA THR A 113 -28.44 -27.23 12.96
C THR A 113 -29.39 -26.19 13.54
N ASN A 114 -28.92 -24.94 13.72
CA ASN A 114 -29.72 -23.84 14.27
C ASN A 114 -30.47 -23.04 13.20
N GLY A 115 -30.36 -23.42 11.92
CA GLY A 115 -31.02 -22.73 10.81
C GLY A 115 -30.50 -21.31 10.53
N LYS A 116 -29.33 -20.93 11.05
CA LYS A 116 -28.70 -19.62 10.79
C LYS A 116 -27.47 -19.77 9.89
N GLY A 117 -27.13 -18.73 9.15
CA GLY A 117 -25.85 -18.69 8.43
C GLY A 117 -24.65 -18.75 9.40
N MET A 118 -23.52 -19.28 8.93
CA MET A 118 -22.26 -19.30 9.68
C MET A 118 -21.11 -18.89 8.78
N VAL A 119 -20.18 -18.09 9.31
CA VAL A 119 -18.96 -17.68 8.61
C VAL A 119 -17.75 -18.13 9.40
N LEU A 120 -16.79 -18.77 8.71
CA LEU A 120 -15.45 -19.04 9.23
C LEU A 120 -14.48 -18.11 8.52
N GLY A 121 -13.81 -17.23 9.27
CA GLY A 121 -12.68 -16.46 8.78
C GLY A 121 -11.37 -16.99 9.34
N ASN A 122 -10.41 -17.29 8.47
CA ASN A 122 -9.08 -17.75 8.85
C ASN A 122 -8.01 -17.13 7.93
N PRO A 123 -7.70 -15.83 8.11
CA PRO A 123 -6.68 -15.14 7.34
C PRO A 123 -5.27 -15.61 7.72
N HIS A 124 -4.38 -15.82 6.74
CA HIS A 124 -2.97 -16.18 7.00
C HIS A 124 -2.07 -14.98 6.70
N PHE A 125 -1.89 -14.14 7.72
CA PHE A 125 -1.06 -12.94 7.66
C PHE A 125 0.13 -13.05 8.63
N PRO A 126 1.20 -12.25 8.45
CA PRO A 126 2.33 -12.23 9.35
C PRO A 126 1.94 -12.03 10.83
N HIS A 127 2.63 -12.73 11.74
CA HIS A 127 2.43 -12.58 13.18
C HIS A 127 3.06 -11.32 13.78
N THR A 128 3.86 -10.60 13.00
CA THR A 128 4.57 -9.38 13.38
C THR A 128 4.43 -8.32 12.29
N GLY A 129 4.79 -7.07 12.61
CA GLY A 129 4.71 -5.97 11.67
C GLY A 129 3.30 -5.44 11.46
N ASN A 130 3.17 -4.51 10.52
CA ASN A 130 1.96 -3.72 10.28
C ASN A 130 0.83 -4.54 9.61
N LEU A 131 1.17 -5.64 8.93
CA LEU A 131 0.21 -6.57 8.33
C LEU A 131 -0.42 -7.55 9.36
N ARG A 132 -0.06 -7.45 10.63
CA ARG A 132 -0.71 -8.22 11.69
C ARG A 132 -2.11 -7.67 11.98
N PHE A 133 -3.07 -8.58 12.14
CA PHE A 133 -4.41 -8.25 12.61
C PHE A 133 -4.47 -7.89 14.11
N TRP A 134 -5.25 -6.87 14.43
CA TRP A 134 -5.66 -6.49 15.78
C TRP A 134 -7.17 -6.66 15.95
N ASN A 135 -7.59 -7.37 16.99
CA ASN A 135 -9.00 -7.63 17.27
C ASN A 135 -9.59 -6.59 18.23
N PHE A 136 -10.75 -6.05 17.90
CA PHE A 136 -11.46 -5.05 18.71
C PHE A 136 -12.97 -5.12 18.51
N HIS A 137 -13.68 -4.47 19.44
CA HIS A 137 -15.10 -4.16 19.34
C HIS A 137 -15.24 -2.63 19.32
N ALA A 138 -15.95 -2.11 18.32
CA ALA A 138 -16.24 -0.69 18.19
C ALA A 138 -17.74 -0.45 18.29
N GLN A 139 -18.13 0.43 19.21
CA GLN A 139 -19.52 0.82 19.40
C GLN A 139 -19.66 2.34 19.40
N VAL A 140 -20.53 2.83 18.51
CA VAL A 140 -21.02 4.21 18.48
C VAL A 140 -22.54 4.12 18.62
N PRO A 141 -23.12 4.49 19.78
CA PRO A 141 -24.56 4.32 20.03
C PRO A 141 -25.43 4.87 18.90
N GLY A 142 -26.33 4.04 18.38
CA GLY A 142 -27.24 4.40 17.29
C GLY A 142 -26.61 4.43 15.88
N HIS A 143 -25.33 4.10 15.73
CA HIS A 143 -24.61 4.22 14.45
C HIS A 143 -23.75 3.00 14.09
N LEU A 144 -23.05 2.41 15.07
CA LEU A 144 -22.09 1.33 14.81
C LEU A 144 -22.03 0.38 16.00
N ASN A 145 -22.03 -0.92 15.74
CA ASN A 145 -21.81 -1.95 16.73
C ASN A 145 -21.19 -3.17 16.05
N VAL A 146 -19.86 -3.23 15.99
CA VAL A 146 -19.14 -4.19 15.15
C VAL A 146 -17.95 -4.79 15.88
N THR A 147 -17.76 -6.09 15.76
CA THR A 147 -16.66 -6.83 16.36
C THR A 147 -15.87 -7.56 15.29
N GLY A 148 -14.55 -7.50 15.39
CA GLY A 148 -13.67 -8.31 14.55
C GLY A 148 -12.25 -7.79 14.58
N SER A 149 -11.55 -7.99 13.47
CA SER A 149 -10.14 -7.65 13.35
C SER A 149 -9.85 -6.78 12.13
N SER A 150 -8.84 -5.93 12.26
CA SER A 150 -8.30 -5.12 11.16
C SER A 150 -6.78 -5.16 11.14
N LEU A 151 -6.17 -4.91 9.99
CA LEU A 151 -4.73 -4.71 9.93
C LEU A 151 -4.34 -3.52 10.81
N THR A 152 -3.22 -3.65 11.51
CA THR A 152 -2.70 -2.58 12.36
C THR A 152 -2.55 -1.29 11.55
N GLY A 153 -3.09 -0.18 12.07
CA GLY A 153 -3.01 1.13 11.41
C GLY A 153 -4.10 1.39 10.37
N LEU A 154 -5.03 0.46 10.11
CA LEU A 154 -6.25 0.81 9.36
C LEU A 154 -7.27 1.47 10.29
N PRO A 155 -7.86 2.62 9.89
CA PRO A 155 -8.67 3.42 10.78
C PRO A 155 -10.03 2.78 11.05
N GLY A 156 -10.25 2.29 12.28
CA GLY A 156 -11.56 2.16 12.95
C GLY A 156 -12.60 1.19 12.38
N ALA A 157 -12.56 0.83 11.11
CA ALA A 157 -13.45 -0.15 10.49
C ALA A 157 -12.87 -1.56 10.64
N VAL A 158 -13.72 -2.53 10.98
CA VAL A 158 -13.40 -3.96 11.04
C VAL A 158 -13.23 -4.50 9.62
N ASN A 159 -12.06 -5.06 9.30
CA ASN A 159 -11.83 -5.63 7.97
C ASN A 159 -12.43 -7.04 7.87
N ILE A 160 -12.33 -7.86 8.91
CA ILE A 160 -12.91 -9.21 8.98
C ILE A 160 -13.65 -9.33 10.31
N GLY A 161 -14.94 -9.67 10.29
CA GLY A 161 -15.71 -9.74 11.51
C GLY A 161 -17.21 -9.85 11.29
N PHE A 162 -17.98 -9.29 12.21
CA PHE A 162 -19.43 -9.35 12.20
C PHE A 162 -20.04 -8.18 12.98
N ASN A 163 -21.27 -7.84 12.63
CA ASN A 163 -22.16 -7.03 13.44
C ASN A 163 -23.40 -7.87 13.82
N GLU A 164 -24.48 -7.23 14.26
CA GLU A 164 -25.70 -7.91 14.67
C GLU A 164 -26.47 -8.59 13.53
N ASP A 165 -26.25 -8.17 12.29
CA ASP A 165 -27.03 -8.57 11.11
C ASP A 165 -26.23 -9.40 10.09
N VAL A 166 -24.94 -9.13 9.95
CA VAL A 166 -24.06 -9.74 8.93
C VAL A 166 -22.68 -10.10 9.49
N ALA A 167 -22.07 -11.12 8.89
CA ALA A 167 -20.71 -11.55 9.16
C ALA A 167 -19.95 -11.76 7.85
N TRP A 168 -18.65 -11.47 7.85
CA TRP A 168 -17.81 -11.54 6.65
C TRP A 168 -16.37 -11.91 6.99
N THR A 169 -15.68 -12.38 5.95
CA THR A 169 -14.25 -12.60 5.97
C THR A 169 -13.68 -12.35 4.58
N HIS A 170 -12.36 -12.40 4.48
CA HIS A 170 -11.66 -12.18 3.23
C HIS A 170 -10.55 -13.21 3.04
N THR A 171 -10.27 -13.48 1.78
CA THR A 171 -9.12 -14.26 1.34
C THR A 171 -8.38 -13.50 0.25
N PHE A 172 -7.13 -13.83 -0.03
CA PHE A 172 -6.47 -13.27 -1.19
C PHE A 172 -7.17 -13.70 -2.49
N SER A 173 -7.41 -12.75 -3.38
CA SER A 173 -7.87 -13.01 -4.75
C SER A 173 -6.71 -13.46 -5.64
N THR A 174 -7.04 -14.22 -6.68
CA THR A 174 -6.13 -14.52 -7.80
C THR A 174 -6.30 -13.54 -8.96
N ALA A 175 -7.14 -12.52 -8.79
CA ALA A 175 -7.31 -11.45 -9.77
C ALA A 175 -6.01 -10.66 -9.93
N GLU A 176 -5.74 -10.25 -11.16
CA GLU A 176 -4.62 -9.34 -11.46
C GLU A 176 -5.06 -7.91 -11.17
N HIS A 177 -4.34 -7.22 -10.27
CA HIS A 177 -4.65 -5.84 -9.87
C HIS A 177 -3.79 -4.81 -10.60
N PHE A 178 -2.83 -5.25 -11.41
CA PHE A 178 -1.97 -4.38 -12.18
C PHE A 178 -1.72 -4.93 -13.58
N VAL A 179 -1.27 -4.04 -14.46
CA VAL A 179 -0.74 -4.39 -15.78
C VAL A 179 0.59 -3.68 -15.99
N VAL A 180 1.51 -4.35 -16.69
CA VAL A 180 2.76 -3.74 -17.17
C VAL A 180 2.59 -3.43 -18.65
N TYR A 181 2.76 -2.16 -19.01
CA TYR A 181 2.80 -1.71 -20.38
C TYR A 181 4.25 -1.68 -20.87
N GLN A 182 4.52 -2.38 -21.96
CA GLN A 182 5.70 -2.12 -22.77
C GLN A 182 5.41 -0.90 -23.65
N LEU A 183 6.25 0.12 -23.52
CA LEU A 183 6.15 1.37 -24.26
C LEU A 183 7.08 1.33 -25.46
N THR A 184 6.59 1.85 -26.59
CA THR A 184 7.42 2.16 -27.76
C THR A 184 7.98 3.57 -27.57
N LEU A 185 9.28 3.71 -27.37
CA LEU A 185 9.94 5.01 -27.27
C LEU A 185 9.97 5.73 -28.62
N ASP A 186 10.03 7.06 -28.56
CA ASP A 186 10.19 7.91 -29.74
C ASP A 186 11.67 7.94 -30.17
N GLU A 187 11.98 7.32 -31.31
CA GLU A 187 13.35 7.23 -31.85
C GLU A 187 13.99 8.60 -32.13
N ASP A 188 13.18 9.64 -32.33
CA ASP A 188 13.64 11.01 -32.55
C ASP A 188 13.98 11.75 -31.24
N ASP A 189 13.63 11.19 -30.08
CA ASP A 189 13.87 11.77 -28.76
C ASP A 189 15.03 11.07 -28.03
N ALA A 190 16.22 11.63 -28.19
CA ALA A 190 17.44 11.13 -27.54
C ALA A 190 17.40 11.17 -26.01
N SER A 191 16.44 11.85 -25.37
CA SER A 191 16.29 11.82 -23.91
C SER A 191 15.64 10.53 -23.39
N GLY A 192 14.97 9.77 -24.27
CA GLY A 192 14.20 8.60 -23.88
C GLY A 192 12.95 8.93 -23.05
N LEU A 193 12.53 10.19 -23.00
CA LEU A 193 11.39 10.67 -22.19
C LEU A 193 10.11 10.86 -23.01
N THR A 194 10.05 10.31 -24.22
CA THR A 194 8.86 10.32 -25.06
C THR A 194 8.55 8.92 -25.55
N HIS A 195 7.27 8.55 -25.49
CA HIS A 195 6.74 7.31 -26.04
C HIS A 195 5.61 7.59 -27.03
N VAL A 196 5.30 6.62 -27.89
CA VAL A 196 4.30 6.76 -28.96
C VAL A 196 3.10 5.85 -28.69
N VAL A 197 1.89 6.40 -28.85
CA VAL A 197 0.63 5.65 -28.77
C VAL A 197 -0.22 6.05 -29.97
N ASP A 198 -0.56 5.08 -30.82
CA ASP A 198 -1.36 5.30 -32.04
C ASP A 198 -0.80 6.44 -32.92
N GLY A 199 0.53 6.51 -33.04
CA GLY A 199 1.25 7.56 -33.78
C GLY A 199 1.34 8.92 -33.08
N SER A 200 0.77 9.07 -31.88
CA SER A 200 0.84 10.30 -31.08
C SER A 200 1.92 10.21 -30.00
N LYS A 201 2.81 11.20 -29.97
CA LYS A 201 3.86 11.34 -28.95
C LYS A 201 3.26 11.67 -27.58
N ARG A 202 3.78 11.06 -26.53
CA ARG A 202 3.37 11.23 -25.12
C ARG A 202 4.59 11.30 -24.22
N THR A 203 4.55 12.20 -23.25
CA THR A 203 5.67 12.44 -22.33
C THR A 203 5.75 11.39 -21.22
N ILE A 204 6.98 11.01 -20.89
CA ILE A 204 7.36 10.38 -19.63
C ILE A 204 7.86 11.52 -18.72
N TYR A 205 7.17 11.74 -17.62
CA TYR A 205 7.38 12.87 -16.71
C TYR A 205 8.44 12.54 -15.67
N GLU A 206 9.32 13.50 -15.42
CA GLU A 206 10.23 13.48 -14.30
C GLU A 206 9.55 13.97 -13.02
N LYS A 207 9.79 13.27 -11.92
CA LYS A 207 9.39 13.66 -10.57
C LYS A 207 10.63 13.70 -9.69
N ASN A 208 11.09 14.91 -9.38
CA ASN A 208 12.20 15.14 -8.48
C ASN A 208 11.75 14.96 -7.03
N LEU A 209 12.38 14.01 -6.34
CA LEU A 209 12.16 13.72 -4.93
C LEU A 209 13.39 14.18 -4.13
N GLN A 210 13.16 14.68 -2.92
CA GLN A 210 14.22 14.94 -1.94
C GLN A 210 13.91 14.16 -0.67
N ILE A 211 14.83 13.30 -0.25
CA ILE A 211 14.64 12.32 0.81
C ILE A 211 15.70 12.55 1.88
N ASP A 212 15.25 12.67 3.12
CA ASP A 212 16.10 12.69 4.31
C ASP A 212 16.51 11.26 4.67
N VAL A 213 17.82 10.95 4.59
CA VAL A 213 18.38 9.62 4.86
C VAL A 213 19.24 9.66 6.11
N ALA A 214 18.85 8.89 7.13
CA ALA A 214 19.65 8.71 8.33
C ALA A 214 20.92 7.91 8.00
N VAL A 215 22.08 8.46 8.37
CA VAL A 215 23.41 7.87 8.09
C VAL A 215 24.15 7.44 9.36
N GLY A 216 23.40 7.34 10.48
CA GLY A 216 23.92 6.95 11.79
C GLY A 216 24.41 8.14 12.61
N GLY A 217 24.62 7.91 13.92
CA GLY A 217 25.10 8.95 14.84
C GLY A 217 24.16 10.16 14.99
N GLY A 218 22.86 9.99 14.73
CA GLY A 218 21.87 11.08 14.74
C GLY A 218 21.99 12.05 13.56
N GLN A 219 22.79 11.71 12.54
CA GLN A 219 22.96 12.54 11.36
C GLN A 219 22.04 12.07 10.23
N THR A 220 21.55 13.06 9.48
CA THR A 220 20.71 12.88 8.30
C THR A 220 21.31 13.65 7.14
N ILE A 221 21.30 13.06 5.95
CA ILE A 221 21.66 13.75 4.70
C ILE A 221 20.45 13.84 3.78
N LYS A 222 20.36 14.92 2.99
CA LYS A 222 19.36 15.08 1.94
C LYS A 222 19.87 14.49 0.64
N LEU A 223 19.14 13.52 0.08
CA LEU A 223 19.40 12.95 -1.24
C LEU A 223 18.28 13.34 -2.21
N ASN A 224 18.67 13.81 -3.40
CA ASN A 224 17.79 14.01 -4.54
C ASN A 224 17.69 12.71 -5.35
N LYS A 225 16.49 12.37 -5.78
CA LYS A 225 16.21 11.22 -6.65
C LYS A 225 15.15 11.60 -7.68
N THR A 226 15.46 11.39 -8.95
CA THR A 226 14.47 11.48 -10.03
C THR A 226 13.75 10.15 -10.16
N ALA A 227 12.42 10.19 -10.14
CA ALA A 227 11.54 9.09 -10.49
C ALA A 227 10.76 9.45 -11.75
N TYR A 228 10.39 8.46 -12.56
CA TYR A 228 9.77 8.68 -13.86
C TYR A 228 8.35 8.12 -13.90
N TYR A 229 7.44 8.81 -14.57
CA TYR A 229 6.01 8.47 -14.60
C TYR A 229 5.43 8.65 -16.00
N THR A 230 4.47 7.82 -16.36
CA THR A 230 3.58 8.06 -17.51
C THR A 230 2.19 8.47 -17.01
N ASN A 231 1.27 8.70 -17.94
CA ASN A 231 -0.15 8.81 -17.64
C ASN A 231 -0.79 7.49 -17.14
N TYR A 232 -0.09 6.35 -17.25
CA TYR A 232 -0.56 5.05 -16.75
C TYR A 232 -0.13 4.80 -15.30
N GLY A 233 1.06 5.25 -14.94
CA GLY A 233 1.68 5.05 -13.63
C GLY A 233 3.20 5.15 -13.69
N PRO A 234 3.91 4.77 -12.61
CA PRO A 234 5.36 4.87 -12.54
C PRO A 234 6.06 3.98 -13.57
N MET A 235 7.22 4.44 -14.03
CA MET A 235 8.15 3.62 -14.80
C MET A 235 8.75 2.54 -13.91
N ILE A 236 9.04 1.37 -14.49
CA ILE A 236 9.73 0.28 -13.82
C ILE A 236 10.87 -0.21 -14.70
N GLU A 237 11.92 -0.69 -14.05
CA GLU A 237 13.02 -1.36 -14.72
C GLU A 237 13.42 -2.62 -13.96
N VAL A 238 13.61 -3.71 -14.67
CA VAL A 238 14.12 -4.97 -14.12
C VAL A 238 15.21 -5.48 -15.06
N PRO A 239 16.50 -5.36 -14.66
CA PRO A 239 17.62 -5.75 -15.51
C PRO A 239 17.46 -7.16 -16.10
N GLY A 240 17.57 -7.25 -17.42
CA GLY A 240 17.43 -8.48 -18.21
C GLY A 240 16.01 -8.99 -18.40
N ASN A 241 14.98 -8.26 -17.97
CA ASN A 241 13.57 -8.62 -18.15
C ASN A 241 12.74 -7.44 -18.67
N PHE A 242 12.76 -6.32 -17.96
CA PHE A 242 12.06 -5.08 -18.26
C PHE A 242 13.08 -3.94 -18.35
N ASP A 243 14.02 -4.05 -19.29
CA ASP A 243 15.08 -3.04 -19.46
C ASP A 243 14.50 -1.74 -20.02
N TRP A 244 15.01 -0.60 -19.54
CA TRP A 244 14.80 0.69 -20.19
C TRP A 244 15.99 0.98 -21.10
N ASN A 245 15.79 0.79 -22.40
CA ASN A 245 16.77 1.05 -23.45
C ASN A 245 16.11 1.74 -24.65
N THR A 246 16.89 2.02 -25.68
CA THR A 246 16.43 2.59 -26.96
C THR A 246 15.20 1.91 -27.57
N ASP A 247 15.04 0.60 -27.40
CA ASP A 247 13.95 -0.17 -28.01
C ASP A 247 12.73 -0.33 -27.09
N ASN A 248 12.93 -0.28 -25.77
CA ASN A 248 11.91 -0.67 -24.78
C ASN A 248 11.94 0.21 -23.54
N ALA A 249 10.75 0.52 -23.02
CA ALA A 249 10.59 1.02 -21.65
C ALA A 249 9.30 0.45 -21.07
N PHE A 250 9.18 0.39 -19.74
CA PHE A 250 8.03 -0.24 -19.10
C PHE A 250 7.39 0.66 -18.05
N ALA A 251 6.05 0.71 -18.04
CA ALA A 251 5.27 1.41 -17.03
C ALA A 251 4.26 0.47 -16.39
N ILE A 252 4.05 0.59 -15.09
CA ILE A 252 3.06 -0.20 -14.36
C ILE A 252 1.81 0.63 -14.08
N LYS A 253 0.64 0.04 -14.33
CA LYS A 253 -0.65 0.61 -13.94
C LYS A 253 -1.31 -0.32 -12.94
N ASP A 254 -1.57 0.18 -11.75
CA ASP A 254 -2.35 -0.50 -10.72
C ASP A 254 -3.78 0.05 -10.72
N ALA A 255 -4.77 -0.84 -10.71
CA ALA A 255 -6.18 -0.48 -10.68
C ALA A 255 -6.60 0.23 -9.37
N ASN A 256 -5.84 0.01 -8.28
CA ASN A 256 -6.10 0.59 -6.97
C ASN A 256 -5.47 1.96 -6.77
N LEU A 257 -4.54 2.38 -7.63
CA LEU A 257 -3.87 3.68 -7.47
C LEU A 257 -4.83 4.88 -7.48
N PRO A 258 -5.90 4.93 -8.31
CA PRO A 258 -6.91 5.98 -8.24
C PRO A 258 -8.06 5.68 -7.25
N ASN A 259 -8.04 4.56 -6.53
CA ASN A 259 -9.12 4.14 -5.65
C ASN A 259 -8.96 4.74 -4.25
N PHE A 260 -9.93 5.59 -3.85
CA PHE A 260 -9.98 6.22 -2.53
C PHE A 260 -11.12 5.70 -1.65
N ASP A 261 -11.90 4.74 -2.15
CA ASP A 261 -13.15 4.29 -1.52
C ASP A 261 -12.90 3.23 -0.44
N ILE A 262 -11.66 2.79 -0.23
CA ILE A 262 -11.33 1.65 0.62
C ILE A 262 -11.90 1.75 2.05
N VAL A 263 -11.87 2.94 2.65
CA VAL A 263 -12.41 3.16 4.00
C VAL A 263 -13.93 3.23 3.99
N ASP A 264 -14.51 3.87 2.97
CA ASP A 264 -15.96 4.01 2.84
C ASP A 264 -16.61 2.66 2.57
N HIS A 265 -15.97 1.81 1.75
CA HIS A 265 -16.39 0.43 1.50
C HIS A 265 -16.47 -0.39 2.80
N TRP A 266 -15.38 -0.45 3.57
CA TRP A 266 -15.38 -1.21 4.83
C TRP A 266 -16.36 -0.61 5.83
N LEU A 267 -16.45 0.71 5.93
CA LEU A 267 -17.39 1.34 6.85
C LEU A 267 -18.85 1.03 6.48
N ALA A 268 -19.19 1.03 5.19
CA ALA A 268 -20.50 0.63 4.71
C ALA A 268 -20.82 -0.83 5.06
N MET A 269 -19.88 -1.75 4.88
CA MET A 269 -20.04 -3.15 5.33
C MET A 269 -20.26 -3.25 6.84
N ASN A 270 -19.50 -2.47 7.63
CA ASN A 270 -19.56 -2.48 9.09
C ASN A 270 -20.92 -1.98 9.62
N MET A 271 -21.55 -1.03 8.90
CA MET A 271 -22.84 -0.44 9.24
C MET A 271 -24.03 -1.16 8.61
N ALA A 272 -23.82 -2.13 7.72
CA ALA A 272 -24.89 -2.80 7.01
C ALA A 272 -25.81 -3.56 7.98
N THR A 273 -27.12 -3.30 7.88
CA THR A 273 -28.16 -3.92 8.70
C THR A 273 -28.87 -5.09 8.00
N SER A 274 -28.42 -5.41 6.79
CA SER A 274 -28.93 -6.53 6.00
C SER A 274 -27.90 -7.00 4.98
N MET A 275 -28.10 -8.21 4.45
CA MET A 275 -27.29 -8.73 3.36
C MET A 275 -27.44 -7.91 2.06
N ASP A 276 -28.58 -7.25 1.87
CA ASP A 276 -28.80 -6.40 0.68
C ASP A 276 -27.99 -5.09 0.78
N GLU A 277 -27.98 -4.45 1.95
CA GLU A 277 -27.11 -3.29 2.22
C GLU A 277 -25.63 -3.68 2.14
N PHE A 278 -25.26 -4.84 2.69
CA PHE A 278 -23.91 -5.35 2.61
C PHE A 278 -23.46 -5.54 1.15
N LYS A 279 -24.30 -6.11 0.30
CA LYS A 279 -24.02 -6.24 -1.15
C LYS A 279 -24.01 -4.88 -1.86
N GLN A 280 -24.79 -3.91 -1.39
CA GLN A 280 -24.83 -2.58 -1.97
C GLN A 280 -23.50 -1.84 -1.78
N ALA A 281 -22.80 -2.06 -0.65
CA ALA A 281 -21.45 -1.53 -0.44
C ALA A 281 -20.45 -1.91 -1.56
N PHE A 282 -20.55 -3.12 -2.12
CA PHE A 282 -19.72 -3.57 -3.24
C PHE A 282 -20.11 -2.99 -4.61
N LYS A 283 -21.25 -2.32 -4.71
CA LYS A 283 -21.67 -1.62 -5.93
C LYS A 283 -21.36 -0.14 -5.86
N ASP A 284 -21.45 0.44 -4.66
CA ASP A 284 -21.28 1.87 -4.43
C ASP A 284 -19.81 2.25 -4.31
N TYR A 285 -18.96 1.31 -3.89
CA TYR A 285 -17.55 1.55 -3.59
C TYR A 285 -16.65 0.50 -4.23
N ASP A 286 -15.57 0.95 -4.87
CA ASP A 286 -14.60 0.06 -5.48
C ASP A 286 -13.79 -0.68 -4.41
N TRP A 287 -13.94 -2.00 -4.39
CA TRP A 287 -13.19 -2.89 -3.54
C TRP A 287 -11.87 -3.30 -4.21
N GLY A 288 -10.73 -2.96 -3.59
CA GLY A 288 -9.43 -3.04 -4.24
C GLY A 288 -8.50 -4.19 -3.84
N TYR A 289 -8.79 -4.91 -2.76
CA TYR A 289 -7.73 -5.61 -2.00
C TYR A 289 -7.89 -7.14 -1.84
N PHE A 290 -9.12 -7.66 -1.82
CA PHE A 290 -9.43 -9.09 -1.55
C PHE A 290 -10.35 -9.72 -2.59
#